data_AF-A0A9Q9A007-F1
#
_entry.id   AF-A0A9Q9A007-F1
#
_cell.length_a   1.000
_cell.length_b   1.000
_cell.length_c   1.000
_cell.angle_alpha   90.00
_cell.angle_beta   90.00
_cell.angle_gamma   90.00
#
_symmetry.space_group_name_H-M   'P 1'
#
loop_
_entity.id
_entity.type
_entity.pdbx_description
1 polymer ?
#
loop_
_entity_poly.entity_id
_entity_poly.type
_entity_poly.pdbx_seq_one_letter_code
_entity_poly.pdbx_strand_id
1 'polypeptide(L)'
;MMHPASASDLPTPDDASRDVDVMIHSLGLQLIRRYLNQHHWGDESEAALAADALEPGLKLENVAAHSWHVADATLLLAPNFSDVDAHLALELAILHDKLELFTGDLDPTGIDGQGTRSHVFDPSAQRAKAELEQAALERYIGQLREPIRARQRALLVETIEARSNEARFVKAVDKLQALTFVLAKKAGMMTNEHITFSLRYSHKAVEYFPRLEIHYHILVNRMIALVADHRSISSTQLLESLPEKVCSELRNMIA
;
A
#
# COMPACT_ATOMS: atom_id res chain seq x y z
N MET A 1 21.66 22.22 24.07
CA MET A 1 22.64 21.93 23.01
C MET A 1 22.10 20.75 22.22
N MET A 2 21.59 20.99 21.02
CA MET A 2 21.16 19.92 20.11
C MET A 2 22.41 19.29 19.50
N HIS A 3 22.56 17.97 19.65
CA HIS A 3 23.53 17.22 18.89
C HIS A 3 23.14 17.27 17.41
N PRO A 4 24.10 17.47 16.48
CA PRO A 4 23.83 17.30 15.06
C PRO A 4 23.61 15.81 14.79
N ALA A 5 22.45 15.46 14.23
CA ALA A 5 22.16 14.10 13.78
C ALA A 5 23.22 13.69 12.75
N SER A 6 24.03 12.68 13.08
CA SER A 6 25.02 12.12 12.19
C SER A 6 24.34 11.24 11.14
N ALA A 7 24.95 11.12 9.96
CA ALA A 7 24.48 10.23 8.91
C ALA A 7 24.32 8.77 9.43
N SER A 8 23.06 8.33 9.43
CA SER A 8 22.52 6.95 9.38
C SER A 8 21.70 6.49 10.60
N ASP A 9 20.66 7.24 10.96
CA ASP A 9 19.53 6.76 11.80
C ASP A 9 18.48 5.97 10.99
N LEU A 10 18.82 5.50 9.79
CA LEU A 10 17.90 4.69 8.97
C LEU A 10 18.05 3.20 9.32
N PRO A 11 16.98 2.40 9.18
CA PRO A 11 17.03 0.95 9.40
C PRO A 11 18.12 0.30 8.55
N THR A 12 18.84 -0.65 9.13
CA THR A 12 19.76 -1.49 8.36
C THR A 12 18.96 -2.39 7.40
N PRO A 13 19.58 -2.97 6.35
CA PRO A 13 18.92 -3.96 5.51
C PRO A 13 18.32 -5.13 6.29
N ASP A 14 18.97 -5.56 7.38
CA ASP A 14 18.45 -6.61 8.25
C ASP A 14 17.20 -6.16 9.02
N ASP A 15 17.19 -4.93 9.54
CA ASP A 15 16.02 -4.39 10.24
C ASP A 15 14.85 -4.20 9.26
N ALA A 16 15.09 -3.62 8.09
CA ALA A 16 14.08 -3.47 7.06
C ALA A 16 13.53 -4.82 6.56
N SER A 17 14.37 -5.85 6.52
CA SER A 17 13.93 -7.21 6.19
C SER A 17 12.96 -7.76 7.23
N ARG A 18 13.24 -7.54 8.53
CA ARG A 18 12.33 -7.91 9.62
C ARG A 18 11.04 -7.10 9.59
N ASP A 19 11.11 -5.80 9.28
CA ASP A 19 9.92 -4.98 9.12
C ASP A 19 9.00 -5.54 8.02
N VAL A 20 9.58 -5.90 6.86
CA VAL A 20 8.84 -6.55 5.76
C VAL A 20 8.25 -7.89 6.19
N ASP A 21 8.97 -8.69 6.98
CA ASP A 21 8.44 -9.94 7.55
C ASP A 21 7.20 -9.68 8.42
N VAL A 22 7.25 -8.65 9.26
CA VAL A 22 6.11 -8.24 10.11
C VAL A 22 4.95 -7.78 9.25
N MET A 23 5.18 -6.94 8.22
CA MET A 23 4.15 -6.49 7.28
C MET A 23 3.45 -7.68 6.60
N ILE A 24 4.22 -8.64 6.07
CA ILE A 24 3.67 -9.85 5.41
C ILE A 24 2.88 -10.69 6.41
N HIS A 25 3.39 -10.87 7.64
CA HIS A 25 2.71 -11.65 8.66
C HIS A 25 1.38 -11.00 9.08
N SER A 26 1.36 -9.67 9.19
CA SER A 26 0.19 -8.87 9.57
C SER A 26 -0.98 -9.02 8.58
N LEU A 27 -0.71 -9.31 7.31
CA LEU A 27 -1.73 -9.67 6.32
C LEU A 27 -2.57 -10.88 6.74
N GLY A 28 -2.07 -11.75 7.63
CA GLY A 28 -2.82 -12.89 8.17
C GLY A 28 -4.08 -12.50 8.95
N LEU A 29 -4.17 -11.28 9.51
CA LEU A 29 -5.36 -10.85 10.25
C LEU A 29 -6.62 -10.79 9.38
N GLN A 30 -6.50 -10.54 8.08
CA GLN A 30 -7.65 -10.52 7.17
C GLN A 30 -8.30 -11.90 6.99
N LEU A 31 -7.60 -12.97 7.38
CA LEU A 31 -8.12 -14.34 7.35
C LEU A 31 -8.96 -14.68 8.59
N ILE A 32 -8.95 -13.83 9.62
CA ILE A 32 -9.64 -14.08 10.88
C ILE A 32 -11.02 -13.41 10.87
N ARG A 33 -12.08 -14.23 10.90
CA ARG A 33 -13.45 -13.75 11.12
C ARG A 33 -13.80 -13.73 12.59
N ARG A 34 -14.13 -12.54 13.10
CA ARG A 34 -14.69 -12.38 14.44
C ARG A 34 -16.12 -12.95 14.50
N TYR A 35 -16.53 -13.42 15.67
CA TYR A 35 -17.87 -13.97 15.96
C TYR A 35 -18.23 -15.32 15.31
N LEU A 36 -17.36 -15.86 14.45
CA LEU A 36 -17.57 -17.18 13.84
C LEU A 36 -17.72 -18.28 14.91
N ASN A 37 -18.74 -19.11 14.77
CA ASN A 37 -19.11 -20.21 15.66
C ASN A 37 -19.41 -19.78 17.11
N GLN A 38 -19.78 -18.53 17.36
CA GLN A 38 -20.24 -18.08 18.67
C GLN A 38 -21.75 -18.32 18.85
N HIS A 39 -22.18 -18.57 20.08
CA HIS A 39 -23.53 -19.04 20.42
C HIS A 39 -24.68 -18.18 19.86
N HIS A 40 -24.51 -16.87 19.78
CA HIS A 40 -25.52 -15.92 19.29
C HIS A 40 -25.37 -15.53 17.82
N TRP A 41 -24.43 -16.16 17.10
CA TRP A 41 -24.06 -15.83 15.72
C TRP A 41 -24.14 -17.06 14.81
N GLY A 42 -25.04 -18.00 15.13
CA GLY A 42 -25.15 -19.30 14.43
C GLY A 42 -25.45 -19.12 12.94
N ASP A 43 -26.54 -18.40 12.64
CA ASP A 43 -26.99 -18.16 11.26
C ASP A 43 -25.93 -17.40 10.45
N GLU A 44 -25.31 -16.36 11.02
CA GLU A 44 -24.24 -15.61 10.38
C GLU A 44 -22.98 -16.48 10.16
N SER A 45 -22.69 -17.40 11.08
CA SER A 45 -21.56 -18.31 10.95
C SER A 45 -21.78 -19.34 9.85
N GLU A 46 -22.97 -19.92 9.77
CA GLU A 46 -23.34 -20.82 8.68
C GLU A 46 -23.27 -20.11 7.32
N ALA A 47 -23.79 -18.88 7.24
CA ALA A 47 -23.71 -18.06 6.04
C ALA A 47 -22.25 -17.74 5.65
N ALA A 48 -21.41 -17.39 6.62
CA ALA A 48 -20.00 -17.10 6.40
C ALA A 48 -19.21 -18.33 5.91
N LEU A 49 -19.45 -19.50 6.49
CA LEU A 49 -18.82 -20.76 6.08
C LEU A 49 -19.30 -21.22 4.69
N ALA A 50 -20.58 -21.04 4.39
CA ALA A 50 -21.12 -21.31 3.06
C ALA A 50 -20.50 -20.36 2.01
N ALA A 51 -20.34 -19.08 2.36
CA ALA A 51 -19.62 -18.13 1.52
C ALA A 51 -18.17 -18.58 1.31
N ASP A 52 -17.47 -19.09 2.32
CA ASP A 52 -16.10 -19.61 2.17
C ASP A 52 -16.00 -20.83 1.23
N ALA A 53 -17.03 -21.66 1.16
CA ALA A 53 -17.03 -22.77 0.22
C ALA A 53 -17.13 -22.31 -1.24
N LEU A 54 -17.77 -21.16 -1.50
CA LEU A 54 -17.91 -20.55 -2.82
C LEU A 54 -16.73 -19.61 -3.14
N GLU A 55 -16.31 -18.85 -2.16
CA GLU A 55 -15.20 -17.90 -2.18
C GLU A 55 -14.44 -17.97 -0.84
N PRO A 56 -13.42 -18.83 -0.71
CA PRO A 56 -12.70 -19.01 0.55
C PRO A 56 -12.01 -17.71 0.97
N GLY A 57 -12.57 -17.05 1.99
CA GLY A 57 -12.11 -15.81 2.59
C GLY A 57 -12.14 -14.59 1.67
N LEU A 58 -11.69 -13.45 2.21
CA LEU A 58 -11.33 -12.29 1.39
C LEU A 58 -10.15 -12.71 0.50
N LYS A 59 -10.43 -13.08 -0.75
CA LYS A 59 -9.37 -13.39 -1.73
C LYS A 59 -8.61 -12.14 -2.10
N LEU A 60 -9.28 -10.99 -2.09
CA LEU A 60 -8.73 -9.66 -2.25
C LEU A 60 -9.04 -8.87 -0.99
N GLU A 61 -8.13 -7.99 -0.58
CA GLU A 61 -8.41 -7.09 0.53
C GLU A 61 -9.56 -6.13 0.19
N ASN A 62 -10.25 -5.65 1.22
CA ASN A 62 -11.17 -4.52 1.08
C ASN A 62 -10.48 -3.25 1.62
N VAL A 63 -11.02 -2.08 1.26
CA VAL A 63 -10.48 -0.76 1.63
C VAL A 63 -10.23 -0.62 3.14
N ALA A 64 -11.10 -1.17 3.98
CA ALA A 64 -10.93 -1.09 5.44
C ALA A 64 -9.77 -1.98 5.94
N ALA A 65 -9.58 -3.17 5.36
CA ALA A 65 -8.45 -4.03 5.65
C ALA A 65 -7.13 -3.38 5.20
N HIS A 66 -7.09 -2.89 3.95
CA HIS A 66 -5.94 -2.15 3.42
C HIS A 66 -5.58 -0.94 4.30
N SER A 67 -6.57 -0.10 4.63
CA SER A 67 -6.37 1.05 5.54
C SER A 67 -5.85 0.66 6.92
N TRP A 68 -6.27 -0.50 7.44
CA TRP A 68 -5.71 -1.02 8.67
C TRP A 68 -4.24 -1.42 8.50
N HIS A 69 -3.89 -2.14 7.43
CA HIS A 69 -2.51 -2.55 7.14
C HIS A 69 -1.57 -1.37 6.86
N VAL A 70 -2.07 -0.31 6.22
CA VAL A 70 -1.33 0.96 6.06
C VAL A 70 -1.08 1.64 7.40
N ALA A 71 -2.08 1.67 8.29
CA ALA A 71 -1.93 2.21 9.64
C ALA A 71 -0.98 1.36 10.51
N ASP A 72 -1.05 0.03 10.41
CA ASP A 72 -0.17 -0.93 11.09
C ASP A 72 1.28 -0.77 10.64
N ALA A 73 1.54 -0.72 9.33
CA ALA A 73 2.88 -0.43 8.81
C ALA A 73 3.35 0.98 9.15
N THR A 74 2.45 1.96 9.23
CA THR A 74 2.80 3.31 9.70
C THR A 74 3.30 3.28 11.14
N LEU A 75 2.66 2.52 12.03
CA LEU A 75 3.12 2.34 13.42
C LEU A 75 4.48 1.64 13.48
N LEU A 76 4.72 0.66 12.61
CA LEU A 76 5.98 -0.07 12.52
C LEU A 76 7.13 0.83 12.02
N LEU A 77 6.89 1.61 10.96
CA LEU A 77 7.94 2.27 10.20
C LEU A 77 8.21 3.71 10.64
N ALA A 78 7.19 4.47 11.06
CA ALA A 78 7.35 5.87 11.46
C ALA A 78 8.40 6.11 12.56
N PRO A 79 8.58 5.24 13.58
CA PRO A 79 9.60 5.41 14.62
C PRO A 79 11.04 5.53 14.09
N ASN A 80 11.31 5.07 12.86
CA ASN A 80 12.62 5.18 12.23
C ASN A 80 12.92 6.59 11.68
N PHE A 81 11.96 7.51 11.71
CA PHE A 81 12.06 8.82 11.09
C PHE A 81 11.70 9.92 12.09
N SER A 82 12.70 10.53 12.72
CA SER A 82 12.51 11.54 13.78
C SER A 82 11.75 12.81 13.35
N ASP A 83 11.69 13.06 12.05
CA ASP A 83 11.01 14.18 11.38
C ASP A 83 9.62 13.82 10.85
N VAL A 84 9.12 12.61 11.17
CA VAL A 84 7.74 12.18 10.90
C VAL A 84 7.01 12.13 12.23
N ASP A 85 5.98 12.96 12.38
CA ASP A 85 5.05 12.83 13.51
C ASP A 85 4.21 11.56 13.34
N ALA A 86 4.56 10.51 14.08
CA ALA A 86 3.88 9.22 14.04
C ALA A 86 2.39 9.31 14.40
N HIS A 87 1.98 10.25 15.24
CA HIS A 87 0.57 10.42 15.59
C HIS A 87 -0.21 11.01 14.41
N LEU A 88 0.32 12.06 13.77
CA LEU A 88 -0.29 12.65 12.60
C LEU A 88 -0.28 11.67 11.41
N ALA A 89 0.82 10.96 11.18
CA ALA A 89 0.90 9.92 10.15
C ALA A 89 -0.16 8.83 10.36
N LEU A 90 -0.41 8.40 11.60
CA LEU A 90 -1.44 7.43 11.90
C LEU A 90 -2.86 7.95 11.60
N GLU A 91 -3.17 9.20 11.96
CA GLU A 91 -4.46 9.81 11.61
C GLU A 91 -4.66 9.90 10.08
N LEU A 92 -3.60 10.25 9.34
CA LEU A 92 -3.61 10.30 7.89
C LEU A 92 -3.80 8.90 7.29
N ALA A 93 -3.07 7.89 7.79
CA ALA A 93 -3.19 6.50 7.34
C ALA A 93 -4.60 5.93 7.54
N ILE A 94 -5.24 6.21 8.69
CA ILE A 94 -6.62 5.76 8.94
C ILE A 94 -7.63 6.42 8.00
N LEU A 95 -7.36 7.66 7.57
CA LEU A 95 -8.29 8.45 6.76
C LEU A 95 -7.99 8.42 5.27
N HIS A 96 -6.87 7.83 4.82
CA HIS A 96 -6.36 8.07 3.48
C HIS A 96 -7.35 7.67 2.36
N ASP A 97 -8.01 6.52 2.51
CA ASP A 97 -9.02 6.04 1.57
C ASP A 97 -10.46 6.30 2.04
N LYS A 98 -10.66 7.17 3.05
CA LYS A 98 -12.00 7.40 3.62
C LYS A 98 -13.01 7.91 2.58
N LEU A 99 -12.53 8.61 1.56
CA LEU A 99 -13.33 9.20 0.49
C LEU A 99 -13.82 8.16 -0.52
N GLU A 100 -13.24 6.96 -0.53
CA GLU A 100 -13.67 5.84 -1.39
C GLU A 100 -15.07 5.34 -1.07
N LEU A 101 -15.60 5.69 0.11
CA LEU A 101 -17.02 5.55 0.42
C LEU A 101 -17.94 6.19 -0.65
N PHE A 102 -17.45 7.22 -1.36
CA PHE A 102 -18.18 7.94 -2.40
C PHE A 102 -17.60 7.77 -3.79
N THR A 103 -16.29 7.66 -3.93
CA THR A 103 -15.64 7.52 -5.25
C THR A 103 -15.57 6.07 -5.73
N GLY A 104 -15.65 5.10 -4.80
CA GLY A 104 -15.12 3.75 -5.01
C GLY A 104 -13.59 3.74 -5.06
N ASP A 105 -13.02 2.53 -5.04
CA ASP A 105 -11.59 2.30 -5.30
C ASP A 105 -11.34 2.47 -6.81
N LEU A 106 -10.57 3.49 -7.16
CA LEU A 106 -10.29 3.82 -8.56
C LEU A 106 -9.16 2.94 -9.07
N ASP A 107 -9.46 2.11 -10.07
CA ASP A 107 -8.49 1.18 -10.65
C ASP A 107 -7.21 1.89 -11.16
N PRO A 108 -6.02 1.54 -10.63
CA PRO A 108 -4.75 2.14 -11.05
C PRO A 108 -4.22 1.54 -12.37
N THR A 109 -4.76 0.41 -12.84
CA THR A 109 -4.34 -0.26 -14.08
C THR A 109 -5.09 0.25 -15.31
N GLY A 110 -6.36 0.64 -15.15
CA GLY A 110 -7.20 1.09 -16.26
C GLY A 110 -7.44 0.00 -17.33
N ILE A 111 -8.16 0.38 -18.39
CA ILE A 111 -8.63 -0.57 -19.42
C ILE A 111 -7.48 -1.31 -20.15
N ASP A 112 -6.28 -0.72 -20.20
CA ASP A 112 -5.12 -1.33 -20.86
C ASP A 112 -4.30 -2.23 -19.94
N GLY A 113 -4.63 -2.32 -18.65
CA GLY A 113 -3.90 -3.09 -17.64
C GLY A 113 -2.52 -2.51 -17.27
N GLN A 114 -2.10 -1.40 -17.90
CA GLN A 114 -0.75 -0.85 -17.81
C GLN A 114 -0.71 0.54 -17.16
N GLY A 115 -1.88 1.07 -16.82
CA GLY A 115 -2.07 2.34 -16.14
C GLY A 115 -1.91 3.55 -17.04
N THR A 116 -1.73 3.40 -18.35
CA THR A 116 -1.30 4.52 -19.23
C THR A 116 -2.27 5.69 -19.21
N ARG A 117 -3.57 5.41 -19.06
CA ARG A 117 -4.65 6.40 -18.94
C ARG A 117 -5.28 6.46 -17.55
N SER A 118 -4.63 5.85 -16.56
CA SER A 118 -5.09 5.85 -15.18
C SER A 118 -4.72 7.14 -14.46
N HIS A 119 -5.36 7.38 -13.32
CA HIS A 119 -5.03 8.47 -12.40
C HIS A 119 -3.62 8.36 -11.79
N VAL A 120 -2.87 7.26 -12.02
CA VAL A 120 -1.50 7.13 -11.53
C VAL A 120 -0.51 7.79 -12.49
N PHE A 121 -0.69 7.61 -13.80
CA PHE A 121 0.32 7.95 -14.80
C PHE A 121 -0.12 9.04 -15.80
N ASP A 122 -1.42 9.36 -15.87
CA ASP A 122 -1.94 10.40 -16.75
C ASP A 122 -2.34 11.66 -15.95
N PRO A 123 -1.74 12.84 -16.24
CA PRO A 123 -2.04 14.08 -15.52
C PRO A 123 -3.48 14.57 -15.66
N SER A 124 -4.18 14.23 -16.75
CA SER A 124 -5.58 14.59 -16.93
C SER A 124 -6.50 13.72 -16.07
N ALA A 125 -6.21 12.42 -15.99
CA ALA A 125 -6.90 11.49 -15.09
C ALA A 125 -6.61 11.81 -13.61
N GLN A 126 -5.39 12.25 -13.28
CA GLN A 126 -5.05 12.75 -11.94
C GLN A 126 -5.94 13.93 -11.52
N ARG A 127 -6.11 14.92 -12.41
CA ARG A 127 -7.01 16.06 -12.14
C ARG A 127 -8.45 15.63 -11.97
N ALA A 128 -8.95 14.74 -12.83
CA ALA A 128 -10.30 14.21 -12.71
C ALA A 128 -10.52 13.46 -11.39
N LYS A 129 -9.54 12.66 -10.95
CA LYS A 129 -9.57 12.01 -9.62
C LYS A 129 -9.63 13.05 -8.50
N ALA A 130 -8.78 14.07 -8.54
CA ALA A 130 -8.78 15.12 -7.51
C ALA A 130 -10.12 15.87 -7.41
N GLU A 131 -10.81 16.11 -8.54
CA GLU A 131 -12.15 16.70 -8.55
C GLU A 131 -13.21 15.79 -7.89
N LEU A 132 -13.15 14.48 -8.17
CA LEU A 132 -14.02 13.48 -7.53
C LEU A 132 -13.76 13.40 -6.02
N GLU A 133 -12.50 13.39 -5.60
CA GLU A 133 -12.11 13.39 -4.20
C GLU A 133 -12.56 14.67 -3.48
N GLN A 134 -12.47 15.83 -4.13
CA GLN A 134 -12.97 17.08 -3.55
C GLN A 134 -14.49 17.03 -3.33
N ALA A 135 -15.26 16.48 -4.28
CA ALA A 135 -16.70 16.31 -4.12
C ALA A 135 -17.04 15.29 -3.01
N ALA A 136 -16.29 14.19 -2.91
CA ALA A 136 -16.42 13.20 -1.84
C ALA A 136 -16.09 13.79 -0.47
N LEU A 137 -15.06 14.62 -0.38
CA LEU A 137 -14.65 15.32 0.83
C LEU A 137 -15.79 16.17 1.39
N GLU A 138 -16.41 17.03 0.57
CA GLU A 138 -17.52 17.89 1.02
C GLU A 138 -18.72 17.07 1.51
N ARG A 139 -19.01 15.95 0.84
CA ARG A 139 -20.07 15.01 1.24
C ARG A 139 -19.77 14.33 2.57
N TYR A 140 -18.53 13.91 2.78
CA TYR A 140 -18.12 13.22 4.00
C TYR A 140 -18.18 14.15 5.21
N ILE A 141 -17.49 15.28 5.14
CA ILE A 141 -17.37 16.21 6.28
C ILE A 141 -18.70 16.90 6.60
N GLY A 142 -19.61 17.04 5.62
CA GLY A 142 -20.97 17.55 5.83
C GLY A 142 -21.77 16.73 6.85
N GLN A 143 -21.43 15.45 7.03
CA GLN A 143 -22.07 14.55 8.01
C GLN A 143 -21.47 14.67 9.42
N LEU A 144 -20.32 15.32 9.56
CA LEU A 144 -19.61 15.43 10.83
C LEU A 144 -20.03 16.69 11.59
N ARG A 145 -20.04 16.61 12.92
CA ARG A 145 -20.23 17.77 13.81
C ARG A 145 -18.91 18.46 14.12
N GLU A 146 -18.98 19.71 14.58
CA GLU A 146 -17.80 20.38 15.14
C GLU A 146 -17.42 19.81 16.53
N PRO A 147 -16.12 19.81 16.90
CA PRO A 147 -14.95 20.27 16.12
C PRO A 147 -14.35 19.18 15.18
N ILE A 148 -14.97 18.00 15.10
CA ILE A 148 -14.44 16.83 14.35
C ILE A 148 -14.38 17.14 12.86
N ARG A 149 -15.41 17.82 12.34
CA ARG A 149 -15.48 18.27 10.94
C ARG A 149 -14.22 19.05 10.54
N ALA A 150 -13.84 20.06 11.32
CA ALA A 150 -12.67 20.88 11.01
C ALA A 150 -11.36 20.04 10.99
N ARG A 151 -11.14 19.19 12.00
CA ARG A 151 -9.94 18.34 12.07
C ARG A 151 -9.86 17.36 10.90
N GLN A 152 -10.93 16.61 10.63
CA GLN A 152 -10.91 15.62 9.55
C GLN A 152 -10.89 16.25 8.17
N ARG A 153 -11.51 17.44 7.97
CA ARG A 153 -11.35 18.20 6.73
C ARG A 153 -9.87 18.52 6.48
N ALA A 154 -9.16 19.03 7.48
CA ALA A 154 -7.75 19.36 7.35
C ALA A 154 -6.90 18.12 7.00
N LEU A 155 -7.13 16.99 7.70
CA LEU A 155 -6.41 15.74 7.43
C LEU A 155 -6.68 15.18 6.03
N LEU A 156 -7.94 15.17 5.58
CA LEU A 156 -8.30 14.63 4.26
C LEU A 156 -7.80 15.52 3.11
N VAL A 157 -7.82 16.84 3.27
CA VAL A 157 -7.18 17.77 2.31
C VAL A 157 -5.69 17.47 2.23
N GLU A 158 -5.04 17.27 3.37
CA GLU A 158 -3.62 16.94 3.44
C GLU A 158 -3.29 15.60 2.78
N THR A 159 -4.14 14.57 2.90
CA THR A 159 -4.00 13.31 2.15
C THR A 159 -4.05 13.53 0.64
N ILE A 160 -5.04 14.29 0.16
CA ILE A 160 -5.22 14.56 -1.28
C ILE A 160 -3.98 15.26 -1.83
N GLU A 161 -3.57 16.36 -1.18
CA GLU A 161 -2.50 17.24 -1.67
C GLU A 161 -1.09 16.69 -1.38
N ALA A 162 -0.92 15.87 -0.34
CA ALA A 162 0.33 15.28 0.12
C ALA A 162 1.50 16.27 0.21
N ARG A 163 1.30 17.37 0.94
CA ARG A 163 2.29 18.46 1.05
C ARG A 163 3.25 18.26 2.22
N SER A 164 2.74 17.75 3.34
CA SER A 164 3.47 17.44 4.56
C SER A 164 4.37 16.21 4.40
N ASN A 165 5.34 16.11 5.30
CA ASN A 165 6.24 14.97 5.35
C ASN A 165 5.46 13.68 5.69
N GLU A 166 4.51 13.78 6.62
CA GLU A 166 3.66 12.69 7.10
C GLU A 166 2.72 12.17 5.99
N ALA A 167 2.09 13.05 5.22
CA ALA A 167 1.22 12.61 4.13
C ALA A 167 1.99 11.92 3.00
N ARG A 168 3.20 12.43 2.68
CA ARG A 168 4.10 11.77 1.73
C ARG A 168 4.60 10.43 2.25
N PHE A 169 4.94 10.36 3.54
CA PHE A 169 5.31 9.12 4.21
C PHE A 169 4.17 8.08 4.12
N VAL A 170 2.93 8.46 4.48
CA VAL A 170 1.77 7.56 4.39
C VAL A 170 1.49 7.12 2.95
N LYS A 171 1.58 8.01 1.95
CA LYS A 171 1.48 7.62 0.54
C LYS A 171 2.58 6.64 0.12
N ALA A 172 3.77 6.75 0.69
CA ALA A 172 4.83 5.79 0.42
C ALA A 172 4.53 4.43 1.06
N VAL A 173 4.08 4.42 2.31
CA VAL A 173 3.66 3.20 3.02
C VAL A 173 2.50 2.50 2.31
N ASP A 174 1.51 3.24 1.82
CA ASP A 174 0.42 2.73 0.99
C ASP A 174 0.93 1.93 -0.22
N LYS A 175 1.91 2.48 -0.95
CA LYS A 175 2.52 1.81 -2.11
C LYS A 175 3.35 0.59 -1.72
N LEU A 176 4.03 0.61 -0.57
CA LEU A 176 4.73 -0.56 -0.02
C LEU A 176 3.74 -1.66 0.38
N GLN A 177 2.63 -1.30 1.03
CA GLN A 177 1.61 -2.26 1.44
C GLN A 177 0.93 -2.91 0.24
N ALA A 178 0.58 -2.14 -0.80
CA ALA A 178 0.06 -2.70 -2.05
C ALA A 178 1.01 -3.74 -2.66
N LEU A 179 2.33 -3.48 -2.68
CA LEU A 179 3.32 -4.45 -3.16
C LEU A 179 3.44 -5.67 -2.23
N THR A 180 3.36 -5.46 -0.91
CA THR A 180 3.38 -6.52 0.10
C THR A 180 2.20 -7.47 -0.09
N PHE A 181 1.00 -6.92 -0.32
CA PHE A 181 -0.19 -7.70 -0.64
C PHE A 181 -0.04 -8.49 -1.95
N VAL A 182 0.48 -7.86 -3.02
CA VAL A 182 0.76 -8.56 -4.29
C VAL A 182 1.71 -9.72 -4.09
N LEU A 183 2.82 -9.52 -3.38
CA LEU A 183 3.82 -10.54 -3.08
C LEU A 183 3.17 -11.73 -2.36
N ALA A 184 2.47 -11.46 -1.24
CA ALA A 184 1.84 -12.48 -0.43
C ALA A 184 0.74 -13.24 -1.19
N LYS A 185 -0.07 -12.52 -1.98
CA LYS A 185 -1.23 -13.10 -2.64
C LYS A 185 -0.89 -13.86 -3.91
N LYS A 186 0.02 -13.33 -4.74
CA LYS A 186 0.37 -13.94 -6.02
C LYS A 186 1.37 -15.08 -5.87
N ALA A 187 2.23 -15.04 -4.85
CA ALA A 187 3.18 -16.12 -4.56
C ALA A 187 3.95 -16.58 -5.82
N GLY A 188 4.42 -15.62 -6.63
CA GLY A 188 5.17 -15.87 -7.87
C GLY A 188 4.33 -16.04 -9.15
N MET A 189 3.00 -16.21 -9.06
CA MET A 189 2.11 -16.33 -10.22
C MET A 189 1.80 -14.96 -10.86
N MET A 190 2.77 -14.42 -11.60
CA MET A 190 2.66 -13.12 -12.27
C MET A 190 3.13 -13.19 -13.72
N THR A 191 2.49 -12.45 -14.63
CA THR A 191 2.97 -12.25 -16.01
C THR A 191 4.01 -11.13 -16.07
N ASN A 192 4.71 -10.96 -17.19
CA ASN A 192 5.69 -9.88 -17.34
C ASN A 192 5.05 -8.49 -17.32
N GLU A 193 3.83 -8.36 -17.85
CA GLU A 193 3.03 -7.15 -17.80
C GLU A 193 2.69 -6.80 -16.36
N HIS A 194 2.22 -7.79 -15.59
CA HIS A 194 1.88 -7.58 -14.19
C HIS A 194 3.10 -7.18 -13.36
N ILE A 195 4.25 -7.85 -13.52
CA ILE A 195 5.50 -7.47 -12.86
C ILE A 195 5.88 -6.02 -13.22
N THR A 196 5.84 -5.69 -14.51
CA THR A 196 6.16 -4.35 -15.02
C THR A 196 5.25 -3.28 -14.40
N PHE A 197 3.95 -3.53 -14.33
CA PHE A 197 3.00 -2.63 -13.69
C PHE A 197 3.26 -2.50 -12.20
N SER A 198 3.36 -3.62 -11.47
CA SER A 198 3.56 -3.64 -10.02
C SER A 198 4.80 -2.85 -9.63
N LEU A 199 5.91 -2.99 -10.37
CA LEU A 199 7.15 -2.25 -10.12
C LEU A 199 6.97 -0.76 -10.37
N ARG A 200 6.42 -0.36 -11.52
CA ARG A 200 6.18 1.06 -11.84
C ARG A 200 5.24 1.73 -10.84
N TYR A 201 4.20 1.01 -10.41
CA TYR A 201 3.22 1.51 -9.45
C TYR A 201 3.83 1.66 -8.05
N SER A 202 4.48 0.61 -7.55
CA SER A 202 5.07 0.60 -6.21
C SER A 202 6.33 1.45 -6.08
N HIS A 203 7.06 1.71 -7.17
CA HIS A 203 8.20 2.65 -7.18
C HIS A 203 7.79 4.07 -6.75
N LYS A 204 6.51 4.43 -6.87
CA LYS A 204 5.99 5.68 -6.31
C LYS A 204 6.26 5.81 -4.80
N ALA A 205 6.44 4.70 -4.08
CA ALA A 205 6.87 4.72 -2.67
C ALA A 205 8.14 5.55 -2.46
N VAL A 206 9.18 5.28 -3.24
CA VAL A 206 10.47 5.98 -3.12
C VAL A 206 10.44 7.39 -3.72
N GLU A 207 9.53 7.67 -4.66
CA GLU A 207 9.28 9.04 -5.12
C GLU A 207 8.61 9.90 -4.03
N TYR A 208 7.64 9.32 -3.31
CA TYR A 208 6.97 10.02 -2.22
C TYR A 208 7.90 10.20 -1.02
N PHE A 209 8.61 9.16 -0.59
CA PHE A 209 9.48 9.19 0.58
C PHE A 209 10.76 8.33 0.34
N PRO A 210 11.84 8.93 -0.20
CA PRO A 210 13.04 8.18 -0.63
C PRO A 210 13.71 7.35 0.47
N ARG A 211 13.52 7.71 1.75
CA ARG A 211 14.16 7.02 2.88
C ARG A 211 13.58 5.62 3.16
N LEU A 212 12.53 5.20 2.44
CA LEU A 212 11.96 3.84 2.45
C LEU A 212 12.53 2.93 1.34
N GLU A 213 13.56 3.38 0.63
CA GLU A 213 14.18 2.65 -0.50
C GLU A 213 14.64 1.23 -0.13
N ILE A 214 15.21 1.03 1.06
CA ILE A 214 15.69 -0.29 1.50
C ILE A 214 14.51 -1.28 1.63
N HIS A 215 13.40 -0.88 2.26
CA HIS A 215 12.19 -1.71 2.37
C HIS A 215 11.63 -2.05 0.98
N TYR A 216 11.58 -1.06 0.09
CA TYR A 216 11.13 -1.26 -1.29
C TYR A 216 11.99 -2.30 -2.03
N HIS A 217 13.32 -2.17 -1.96
CA HIS A 217 14.25 -3.11 -2.60
C HIS A 217 14.09 -4.53 -2.07
N ILE A 218 13.91 -4.70 -0.76
CA ILE A 218 13.69 -6.01 -0.15
C ILE A 218 12.40 -6.64 -0.68
N LEU A 219 11.30 -5.89 -0.76
CA LEU A 219 10.03 -6.38 -1.31
C LEU A 219 10.17 -6.78 -2.79
N VAL A 220 10.82 -5.93 -3.60
CA VAL A 220 11.07 -6.21 -5.02
C VAL A 220 11.91 -7.48 -5.18
N ASN A 221 13.00 -7.62 -4.44
CA ASN A 221 13.88 -8.79 -4.52
C ASN A 221 13.15 -10.08 -4.15
N ARG A 222 12.35 -10.05 -3.08
CA ARG A 222 11.54 -11.21 -2.67
C ARG A 222 10.47 -11.55 -3.71
N MET A 223 9.81 -10.55 -4.30
CA MET A 223 8.83 -10.78 -5.36
C MET A 223 9.49 -11.41 -6.61
N ILE A 224 10.62 -10.86 -7.07
CA ILE A 224 11.37 -11.37 -8.23
C ILE A 224 11.84 -12.80 -7.98
N ALA A 225 12.37 -13.10 -6.78
CA ALA A 225 12.78 -14.45 -6.40
C ALA A 225 11.60 -15.44 -6.46
N LEU A 226 10.44 -15.09 -5.89
CA LEU A 226 9.24 -15.94 -5.94
C LEU A 226 8.76 -16.21 -7.36
N VAL A 227 8.78 -15.21 -8.24
CA VAL A 227 8.41 -15.39 -9.65
C VAL A 227 9.42 -16.28 -10.37
N ALA A 228 10.71 -16.07 -10.13
CA ALA A 228 11.79 -16.86 -10.75
C ALA A 228 11.68 -18.34 -10.34
N ASP A 229 11.48 -18.60 -9.05
CA ASP A 229 11.25 -19.94 -8.50
C ASP A 229 9.99 -20.58 -9.09
N HIS A 230 8.88 -19.85 -9.12
CA HIS A 230 7.61 -20.34 -9.70
C HIS A 230 7.77 -20.74 -11.18
N ARG A 231 8.61 -20.01 -11.93
CA ARG A 231 8.90 -20.28 -13.34
C ARG A 231 10.07 -21.23 -13.56
N SER A 232 10.74 -21.69 -12.49
CA SER A 232 11.94 -22.53 -12.56
C SER A 232 13.07 -21.93 -13.41
N ILE A 233 13.30 -20.61 -13.28
CA ILE A 233 14.38 -19.86 -13.94
C ILE A 233 15.19 -19.08 -12.92
N SER A 234 16.39 -18.61 -13.28
CA SER A 234 17.14 -17.68 -12.42
C SER A 234 16.52 -16.28 -12.42
N SER A 235 16.76 -15.51 -11.36
CA SER A 235 16.36 -14.09 -11.30
C SER A 235 16.94 -13.28 -12.45
N THR A 236 18.18 -13.56 -12.88
CA THR A 236 18.81 -12.91 -14.03
C THR A 236 18.03 -13.16 -15.33
N GLN A 237 17.64 -14.41 -15.60
CA GLN A 237 16.84 -14.75 -16.78
C GLN A 237 15.45 -14.10 -16.74
N LEU A 238 14.85 -13.98 -15.56
CA LEU A 238 13.59 -13.26 -15.39
C LEU A 238 13.75 -11.79 -15.75
N LEU A 239 14.77 -11.11 -15.22
CA LEU A 239 15.04 -9.70 -15.50
C LEU A 239 15.28 -9.44 -16.99
N GLU A 240 16.01 -10.33 -17.67
CA GLU A 240 16.24 -10.25 -19.13
C GLU A 240 14.96 -10.40 -19.96
N SER A 241 13.93 -11.04 -19.41
CA SER A 241 12.63 -11.17 -20.08
C SER A 241 11.71 -9.96 -19.92
N LEU A 242 12.05 -9.02 -19.02
CA LEU A 242 11.27 -7.81 -18.78
C LEU A 242 11.63 -6.71 -19.79
N PRO A 243 10.74 -5.72 -20.02
CA PRO A 243 11.05 -4.58 -20.87
C PRO A 243 12.36 -3.90 -20.45
N GLU A 244 13.20 -3.50 -21.42
CA GLU A 244 14.58 -3.04 -21.17
C GLU A 244 14.67 -1.90 -20.15
N LYS A 245 13.72 -0.96 -20.17
CA LYS A 245 13.63 0.12 -19.18
C LYS A 245 13.45 -0.38 -17.74
N VAL A 246 12.60 -1.39 -17.54
CA VAL A 246 12.37 -2.00 -16.22
C VAL A 246 13.59 -2.82 -15.80
N CYS A 247 14.18 -3.55 -16.75
CA CYS A 247 15.37 -4.35 -16.51
C CYS A 247 16.56 -3.49 -16.07
N SER A 248 16.78 -2.32 -16.68
CA SER A 248 17.87 -1.42 -16.28
C SER A 248 17.66 -0.78 -14.91
N GLU A 249 16.43 -0.37 -14.58
CA GLU A 249 16.05 0.15 -13.26
C GLU A 249 16.30 -0.91 -12.17
N LEU A 250 15.80 -2.14 -12.37
CA LEU A 250 15.99 -3.24 -11.42
C LEU A 250 17.44 -3.67 -11.25
N ARG A 251 18.24 -3.70 -12.32
CA ARG A 251 19.66 -4.04 -12.23
C ARG A 251 20.43 -3.07 -11.33
N ASN A 252 20.05 -1.79 -11.33
CA ASN A 252 20.65 -0.79 -10.43
C ASN A 252 20.20 -0.96 -8.98
N MET A 253 19.03 -1.56 -8.74
CA MET A 253 18.48 -1.81 -7.39
C MET A 253 18.97 -3.12 -6.76
N ILE A 254 19.34 -4.11 -7.59
CA ILE A 254 19.73 -5.47 -7.18
C ILE A 254 21.26 -5.63 -7.06
N ALA A 255 22.05 -4.75 -7.72
CA ALA A 255 23.51 -4.74 -7.66
C ALA A 255 24.04 -4.15 -6.35
#